data_AF-A0A5T2WLQ8-F1
#
_entry.id   AF-A0A5T2WLQ8-F1
#
_cell.length_a   1.000
_cell.length_b   1.000
_cell.length_c   1.000
_cell.angle_alpha   90.00
_cell.angle_beta   90.00
_cell.angle_gamma   90.00
#
_symmetry.space_group_name_H-M   'P 1'
#
loop_
_entity.id
_entity.type
_entity.pdbx_description
1 polymer ?
#
loop_
_entity_poly.entity_id
_entity_poly.type
_entity_poly.pdbx_seq_one_letter_code
_entity_poly.pdbx_strand_id
1 'polypeptide(L)'
;MQAQRDNSVTVQKIPGGYRCNAMGHLVPVDKIKPIDLLRDELVNELYEEARELRRKMAEFKLRAMQRIGDFVDLSASEYGVTYGGTKGNVTLPSFDGSRRVVRATGEHRVFDERIQAAKEKIDACIAEWSDGANKNLIAIVNRSFRVNKQGMIDVNEVLGLRDLDIDDEEWLDAMRAVVDSIKVNGSSTYLRFYQRKNGKEYKQLSLDIAKV
;
A
#
# COMPACT_ATOMS: atom_id res chain seq x y z
N MET A 1 32.31 6.02 -9.19
CA MET A 1 32.01 6.06 -7.73
C MET A 1 31.46 7.44 -7.41
N GLN A 2 30.14 7.61 -7.37
CA GLN A 2 29.51 8.86 -6.93
C GLN A 2 29.03 8.68 -5.49
N ALA A 3 29.51 9.59 -4.64
CA ALA A 3 29.33 9.59 -3.21
C ALA A 3 27.86 9.75 -2.82
N GLN A 4 27.37 8.82 -2.00
CA GLN A 4 26.15 8.97 -1.21
C GLN A 4 26.36 10.16 -0.25
N ARG A 5 25.52 11.19 -0.39
CA ARG A 5 25.40 12.24 0.62
C ARG A 5 24.50 11.71 1.73
N ASP A 6 25.13 11.30 2.82
CA ASP A 6 24.47 11.07 4.10
C ASP A 6 23.81 12.38 4.54
N ASN A 7 22.48 12.42 4.49
CA ASN A 7 21.70 13.57 4.96
C ASN A 7 21.33 13.33 6.43
N SER A 8 22.35 13.26 7.30
CA SER A 8 22.17 13.29 8.74
C SER A 8 21.74 14.70 9.15
N VAL A 9 20.45 14.88 9.42
CA VAL A 9 19.90 16.14 9.92
C VAL A 9 20.49 16.41 11.31
N THR A 10 21.49 17.27 11.38
CA THR A 10 21.97 17.87 12.63
C THR A 10 20.83 18.64 13.28
N VAL A 11 20.39 18.20 14.45
CA VAL A 11 19.45 18.93 15.31
C VAL A 11 20.17 20.20 15.78
N GLN A 12 20.04 21.30 15.04
CA GLN A 12 20.50 22.61 15.51
C GLN A 12 19.70 22.99 16.75
N LYS A 13 20.42 23.21 17.85
CA LYS A 13 19.84 23.68 19.12
C LYS A 13 19.33 25.10 18.92
N ILE A 14 18.02 25.27 18.77
CA ILE A 14 17.37 26.56 18.54
C ILE A 14 17.60 27.46 19.77
N PRO A 15 18.21 28.65 19.63
CA PRO A 15 18.37 29.59 20.74
C PRO A 15 17.02 30.05 21.29
N GLY A 16 16.94 30.31 22.61
CA GLY A 16 15.73 30.83 23.23
C GLY A 16 15.28 32.15 22.60
N GLY A 17 13.99 32.28 22.28
CA GLY A 17 13.43 33.46 21.61
C GLY A 17 13.42 33.40 20.08
N TYR A 18 13.88 32.30 19.47
CA TYR A 18 13.83 32.07 18.02
C TYR A 18 12.98 30.84 17.69
N ARG A 19 12.39 30.81 16.49
CA ARG A 19 11.81 29.60 15.88
C ARG A 19 12.42 29.36 14.50
N CYS A 20 12.50 28.10 14.07
CA CYS A 20 12.98 27.73 12.75
C CYS A 20 11.82 27.71 11.75
N ASN A 21 11.98 28.35 10.60
CA ASN A 21 10.97 28.32 9.54
C ASN A 21 11.17 27.13 8.58
N ALA A 22 10.25 26.94 7.63
CA ALA A 22 10.29 25.84 6.67
C ALA A 22 11.54 25.81 5.75
N MET A 23 12.25 26.93 5.61
CA MET A 23 13.49 27.04 4.84
C MET A 23 14.75 26.75 5.69
N GLY A 24 14.59 26.48 6.98
CA GLY A 24 15.69 26.26 7.91
C GLY A 24 16.27 27.54 8.53
N HIS A 25 15.64 28.70 8.34
CA HIS A 25 16.11 29.96 8.92
C HIS A 25 15.58 30.16 10.34
N LEU A 26 16.42 30.69 11.23
CA LEU A 26 16.03 31.10 12.58
C LEU A 26 15.39 32.50 12.54
N VAL A 27 14.14 32.60 12.96
CA VAL A 27 13.34 33.82 13.01
C VAL A 27 13.07 34.19 14.46
N PRO A 28 13.38 35.43 14.91
CA PRO A 28 12.99 35.91 16.23
C PRO A 28 11.47 35.86 16.41
N VAL A 29 11.00 35.40 17.58
CA VAL A 29 9.55 35.21 17.85
C VAL A 29 8.77 36.52 17.74
N ASP A 30 9.35 37.65 18.12
CA ASP A 30 8.76 38.99 18.01
C ASP A 30 8.53 39.45 16.56
N LYS A 31 9.20 38.82 15.59
CA LYS A 31 9.04 39.08 14.15
C LYS A 31 8.02 38.16 13.48
N ILE A 32 7.47 37.19 14.19
CA ILE A 32 6.44 36.28 13.69
C ILE A 32 5.07 36.89 13.99
N LYS A 33 4.16 36.89 13.01
CA LYS A 33 2.81 37.40 13.22
C LYS A 33 2.10 36.55 14.29
N PRO A 34 1.32 37.15 15.21
CA PRO A 34 0.61 36.40 16.25
C PRO A 34 -0.28 35.27 15.68
N ILE A 35 -0.93 35.50 14.54
CA ILE A 35 -1.76 34.48 13.87
C ILE A 35 -0.94 33.27 13.37
N ASP A 36 0.31 33.49 12.98
CA ASP A 36 1.20 32.42 12.53
C ASP A 36 1.71 31.60 13.73
N LEU A 37 1.95 32.23 14.88
CA LEU A 37 2.26 31.54 16.14
C LEU A 37 1.09 30.69 16.63
N LEU A 38 -0.13 31.24 16.62
CA LEU A 38 -1.35 30.50 16.99
C LEU A 38 -1.61 29.32 16.06
N ARG A 39 -1.36 29.48 14.76
CA ARG A 39 -1.47 28.37 13.80
C ARG A 39 -0.43 27.29 14.08
N ASP A 40 0.82 27.69 14.35
CA ASP A 40 1.89 26.75 14.68
C ASP A 40 1.56 25.97 15.95
N GLU A 41 1.08 26.64 17.00
CA GLU A 41 0.62 26.00 18.24
C GLU A 41 -0.50 24.98 17.97
N LEU A 42 -1.58 25.40 17.29
CA LEU A 42 -2.69 24.51 16.94
C LEU A 42 -2.25 23.29 16.13
N VAL A 43 -1.37 23.48 15.14
CA VAL A 43 -0.87 22.37 14.31
C VAL A 43 -0.05 21.40 15.13
N ASN A 44 0.83 21.89 16.01
CA ASN A 44 1.67 21.04 16.84
C ASN A 44 0.84 20.27 17.88
N GLU A 45 -0.15 20.90 18.50
CA GLU A 45 -1.07 20.24 19.44
C GLU A 45 -1.84 19.10 18.77
N LEU A 46 -2.52 19.38 17.65
CA LEU A 46 -3.27 18.38 16.90
C LEU A 46 -2.35 17.27 16.37
N TYR A 47 -1.12 17.60 16.00
CA TYR A 47 -0.13 16.62 15.54
C TYR A 47 0.27 15.65 16.66
N GLU A 48 0.52 16.15 17.88
CA GLU A 48 0.86 15.29 19.01
C GLU A 48 -0.33 14.40 19.42
N GLU A 49 -1.56 14.92 19.43
CA GLU A 49 -2.76 14.10 19.64
C GLU A 49 -2.89 12.99 18.59
N ALA A 50 -2.73 13.33 17.31
CA ALA A 50 -2.78 12.36 16.22
C ALA A 50 -1.66 11.31 16.33
N ARG A 51 -0.46 11.72 16.77
CA ARG A 51 0.68 10.84 17.01
C ARG A 51 0.39 9.83 18.13
N GLU A 52 -0.25 10.27 19.21
CA GLU A 52 -0.66 9.38 20.29
C GLU A 52 -1.72 8.36 19.83
N LEU A 53 -2.73 8.79 19.09
CA LEU A 53 -3.74 7.91 18.51
C LEU A 53 -3.08 6.87 17.58
N ARG A 54 -2.15 7.29 16.72
CA ARG A 54 -1.37 6.41 15.86
C ARG A 54 -0.58 5.38 16.67
N ARG A 55 0.06 5.79 17.77
CA ARG A 55 0.77 4.86 18.67
C ARG A 55 -0.19 3.81 19.25
N LYS A 56 -1.34 4.24 19.80
CA LYS A 56 -2.37 3.34 20.33
C LYS A 56 -2.86 2.34 19.28
N MET A 57 -3.09 2.80 18.04
CA MET A 57 -3.49 1.94 16.93
C MET A 57 -2.40 0.92 16.54
N ALA A 58 -1.13 1.34 16.49
CA ALA A 58 -0.01 0.46 16.16
C ALA A 58 0.17 -0.65 17.22
N GLU A 59 0.13 -0.29 18.50
CA GLU A 59 0.22 -1.25 19.59
C GLU A 59 -0.97 -2.21 19.62
N PHE A 60 -2.19 -1.70 19.38
CA PHE A 60 -3.38 -2.53 19.25
C PHE A 60 -3.23 -3.53 18.10
N LYS A 61 -2.75 -3.08 16.92
CA LYS A 61 -2.51 -3.94 15.76
C LYS A 61 -1.56 -5.08 16.11
N LEU A 62 -0.42 -4.78 16.75
CA LEU A 62 0.58 -5.79 17.12
C LEU A 62 -0.01 -6.82 18.09
N ARG A 63 -0.64 -6.36 19.18
CA ARG A 63 -1.27 -7.24 20.17
C ARG A 63 -2.37 -8.11 19.57
N ALA A 64 -3.22 -7.54 18.71
CA ALA A 64 -4.30 -8.27 18.07
C ALA A 64 -3.77 -9.34 17.09
N MET A 65 -2.74 -9.03 16.31
CA MET A 65 -2.11 -10.00 15.41
C MET A 65 -1.53 -11.18 16.17
N GLN A 66 -0.80 -10.92 17.27
CA GLN A 66 -0.22 -11.97 18.11
C GLN A 66 -1.33 -12.89 18.65
N ARG A 67 -2.35 -12.30 19.28
CA ARG A 67 -3.48 -13.07 19.84
C ARG A 67 -4.24 -13.91 18.81
N ILE A 68 -4.38 -13.42 17.58
CA ILE A 68 -5.00 -14.19 16.49
C ILE A 68 -4.07 -15.34 16.08
N GLY A 69 -2.76 -15.12 16.02
CA GLY A 69 -1.78 -16.17 15.77
C GLY A 69 -1.87 -17.27 16.82
N ASP A 70 -1.73 -16.90 18.10
CA ASP A 70 -1.79 -17.83 19.23
C ASP A 70 -3.10 -18.64 19.24
N PHE A 71 -4.24 -17.99 18.93
CA PHE A 71 -5.53 -18.67 18.85
C PHE A 71 -5.60 -19.69 17.71
N VAL A 72 -5.07 -19.35 16.54
CA VAL A 72 -5.06 -20.27 15.39
C VAL A 72 -4.15 -21.47 15.68
N ASP A 73 -3.00 -21.24 16.29
CA ASP A 73 -2.07 -22.30 16.65
C ASP A 73 -2.69 -23.24 17.71
N LEU A 74 -3.31 -22.67 18.74
CA LEU A 74 -4.08 -23.43 19.74
C LEU A 74 -5.19 -24.25 19.07
N SER A 75 -6.01 -23.61 18.21
CA SER A 75 -7.11 -24.30 17.53
C SER A 75 -6.63 -25.43 16.62
N ALA A 76 -5.45 -25.33 16.02
CA ALA A 76 -4.91 -26.36 15.15
C ALA A 76 -4.31 -27.52 15.97
N SER A 77 -3.71 -27.20 17.12
CA SER A 77 -3.13 -28.19 18.04
C SER A 77 -4.17 -29.18 18.58
N GLU A 78 -5.42 -28.75 18.77
CA GLU A 78 -6.56 -29.62 19.15
C GLU A 78 -6.83 -30.75 18.14
N TYR A 79 -6.43 -30.57 16.88
CA TYR A 79 -6.60 -31.57 15.81
C TYR A 79 -5.28 -32.27 15.44
N GLY A 80 -4.20 -32.06 16.21
CA GLY A 80 -2.89 -32.63 15.93
C GLY A 80 -2.23 -32.09 14.65
N VAL A 81 -2.71 -30.96 14.12
CA VAL A 81 -2.17 -30.32 12.93
C VAL A 81 -1.40 -29.07 13.34
N THR A 82 -0.15 -28.94 12.91
CA THR A 82 0.54 -27.65 12.96
C THR A 82 0.00 -26.76 11.85
N TYR A 83 -0.61 -25.62 12.18
CA TYR A 83 -1.03 -24.65 11.18
C TYR A 83 0.22 -24.06 10.50
N GLY A 84 0.63 -24.67 9.38
CA GLY A 84 1.91 -24.46 8.69
C GLY A 84 2.07 -23.09 8.00
N GLY A 85 1.45 -22.04 8.50
CA GLY A 85 1.58 -20.72 7.91
C GLY A 85 0.97 -19.61 8.76
N THR A 86 1.85 -18.89 9.46
CA THR A 86 1.58 -17.56 10.05
C THR A 86 1.04 -16.54 9.02
N LYS A 87 1.05 -16.90 7.72
CA LYS A 87 0.77 -16.05 6.55
C LYS A 87 -0.60 -16.27 5.91
N GLY A 88 -1.47 -17.12 6.46
CA GLY A 88 -2.82 -17.33 5.92
C GLY A 88 -3.82 -16.23 6.29
N ASN A 89 -4.76 -15.96 5.38
CA ASN A 89 -5.99 -15.22 5.68
C ASN A 89 -6.81 -16.02 6.70
N VAL A 90 -7.33 -15.36 7.74
CA VAL A 90 -8.12 -16.00 8.80
C VAL A 90 -9.38 -15.19 9.06
N THR A 91 -10.50 -15.88 9.22
CA THR A 91 -11.78 -15.28 9.59
C THR A 91 -12.28 -15.91 10.88
N LEU A 92 -12.42 -15.10 11.93
CA LEU A 92 -12.87 -15.50 13.26
C LEU A 92 -14.23 -14.86 13.56
N PRO A 93 -15.34 -15.61 13.45
CA PRO A 93 -16.64 -15.14 13.96
C PRO A 93 -16.70 -15.25 15.48
N SER A 94 -17.47 -14.39 16.14
CA SER A 94 -17.87 -14.60 17.53
C SER A 94 -18.89 -15.74 17.63
N PHE A 95 -19.01 -16.34 18.81
CA PHE A 95 -19.92 -17.47 19.05
C PHE A 95 -21.38 -17.15 18.71
N ASP A 96 -21.84 -15.95 19.05
CA ASP A 96 -23.18 -15.44 18.72
C ASP A 96 -23.31 -14.97 17.25
N GLY A 97 -22.21 -15.00 16.48
CA GLY A 97 -22.14 -14.53 15.11
C GLY A 97 -22.37 -13.02 14.92
N SER A 98 -22.39 -12.22 16.00
CA SER A 98 -22.65 -10.77 15.92
C SER A 98 -21.42 -9.97 15.50
N ARG A 99 -20.23 -10.53 15.70
CA ARG A 99 -18.93 -9.89 15.44
C ARG A 99 -18.04 -10.82 14.63
N ARG A 100 -17.14 -10.24 13.86
CA ARG A 100 -16.16 -11.00 13.09
C ARG A 100 -14.86 -10.23 12.97
N VAL A 101 -13.75 -10.92 13.16
CA VAL A 101 -12.40 -10.40 12.95
C VAL A 101 -11.79 -11.13 11.76
N VAL A 102 -11.19 -10.38 10.84
CA VAL A 102 -10.51 -10.93 9.67
C VAL A 102 -9.07 -10.45 9.66
N ARG A 103 -8.13 -11.40 9.64
CA ARG A 103 -6.73 -11.15 9.31
C ARG A 103 -6.54 -11.44 7.82
N ALA A 104 -6.15 -10.43 7.05
CA ALA A 104 -5.89 -10.57 5.63
C ALA A 104 -4.45 -10.19 5.29
N THR A 105 -3.76 -11.00 4.49
CA THR A 105 -2.42 -10.73 3.97
C THR A 105 -2.56 -10.34 2.50
N GLY A 106 -2.20 -9.10 2.15
CA GLY A 106 -2.08 -8.65 0.78
C GLY A 106 -0.63 -8.68 0.33
N GLU A 107 -0.36 -9.22 -0.86
CA GLU A 107 0.96 -9.20 -1.47
C GLU A 107 1.13 -7.93 -2.32
N HIS A 108 2.28 -7.29 -2.18
CA HIS A 108 2.70 -6.20 -3.05
C HIS A 108 3.46 -6.77 -4.22
N ARG A 109 2.82 -6.79 -5.39
CA ARG A 109 3.41 -7.27 -6.63
C ARG A 109 4.08 -6.11 -7.36
N VAL A 110 5.26 -6.36 -7.89
CA VAL A 110 6.00 -5.45 -8.76
C VAL A 110 6.48 -6.22 -9.97
N PHE A 111 6.80 -5.48 -11.03
CA PHE A 111 7.52 -6.03 -12.16
C PHE A 111 9.03 -5.93 -11.96
N ASP A 112 9.77 -6.93 -12.43
CA ASP A 112 11.22 -6.90 -12.56
C ASP A 112 11.65 -6.38 -13.94
N GLU A 113 12.94 -6.46 -14.26
CA GLU A 113 13.51 -5.96 -15.52
C GLU A 113 12.88 -6.57 -16.79
N ARG A 114 12.31 -7.77 -16.71
CA ARG A 114 11.74 -8.49 -17.85
C ARG A 114 10.50 -7.79 -18.42
N ILE A 115 9.87 -6.89 -17.67
CA ILE A 115 8.72 -6.11 -18.14
C ILE A 115 9.05 -5.21 -19.31
N GLN A 116 10.31 -4.76 -19.43
CA GLN A 116 10.75 -3.97 -20.57
C GLN A 116 10.84 -4.82 -21.83
N ALA A 117 11.36 -6.05 -21.72
CA ALA A 117 11.38 -7.00 -22.84
C ALA A 117 9.96 -7.38 -23.28
N ALA A 118 9.03 -7.55 -22.32
CA ALA A 118 7.63 -7.81 -22.63
C ALA A 118 6.98 -6.61 -23.35
N LYS A 119 7.28 -5.37 -22.92
CA LYS A 119 6.80 -4.15 -23.58
C LYS A 119 7.29 -4.05 -25.02
N GLU A 120 8.57 -4.31 -25.27
CA GLU A 120 9.12 -4.27 -26.63
C GLU A 120 8.44 -5.25 -27.57
N LYS A 121 8.17 -6.48 -27.10
CA LYS A 121 7.40 -7.48 -27.86
C LYS A 121 5.97 -6.99 -28.16
N ILE A 122 5.28 -6.44 -27.16
CA ILE A 122 3.93 -5.89 -27.34
C ILE A 122 3.92 -4.75 -28.36
N ASP A 123 4.89 -3.83 -28.27
CA ASP A 123 5.01 -2.70 -29.19
C ASP A 123 5.27 -3.18 -30.63
N ALA A 124 6.07 -4.25 -30.81
CA ALA A 124 6.33 -4.86 -32.11
C ALA A 124 5.07 -5.47 -32.73
N CYS A 125 4.30 -6.27 -31.97
CA CYS A 125 3.04 -6.83 -32.45
C CYS A 125 2.07 -5.74 -32.90
N ILE A 126 1.96 -4.66 -32.11
CA ILE A 126 1.05 -3.55 -32.43
C ILE A 126 1.51 -2.78 -33.68
N ALA A 127 2.82 -2.63 -33.87
CA ALA A 127 3.38 -1.98 -35.06
C ALA A 127 3.09 -2.80 -36.33
N GLU A 128 3.14 -4.13 -36.26
CA GLU A 128 2.77 -4.99 -37.39
C GLU A 128 1.28 -4.86 -37.76
N TRP A 129 0.40 -4.72 -36.76
CA TRP A 129 -1.04 -4.54 -36.99
C TRP A 129 -1.41 -3.12 -37.46
N SER A 130 -0.49 -2.16 -37.37
CA SER A 130 -0.76 -0.73 -37.49
C SER A 130 -1.05 -0.21 -38.91
N ASP A 131 -1.00 -1.07 -39.94
CA ASP A 131 -1.36 -0.69 -41.32
C ASP A 131 -2.89 -0.61 -41.57
N GLY A 132 -3.72 -0.76 -40.51
CA GLY A 132 -5.17 -0.54 -40.61
C GLY A 132 -5.98 -0.49 -39.30
N ALA A 133 -5.46 -1.02 -38.19
CA ALA A 133 -6.17 -1.06 -36.92
C ALA A 133 -5.11 -0.96 -35.80
N ASN A 134 -5.19 -0.20 -34.73
CA ASN A 134 -6.32 0.26 -33.96
C ASN A 134 -5.73 1.29 -32.99
N LYS A 135 -5.86 2.60 -33.27
CA LYS A 135 -5.31 3.67 -32.40
C LYS A 135 -5.77 3.54 -30.95
N ASN A 136 -6.91 2.89 -30.72
CA ASN A 136 -7.43 2.62 -29.39
C ASN A 136 -6.62 1.51 -28.67
N LEU A 137 -6.12 0.49 -29.38
CA LEU A 137 -5.28 -0.56 -28.80
C LEU A 137 -3.92 0.01 -28.35
N ILE A 138 -3.31 0.84 -29.20
CA ILE A 138 -2.09 1.59 -28.86
C ILE A 138 -2.31 2.44 -27.59
N ALA A 139 -3.46 3.12 -27.50
CA ALA A 139 -3.81 3.93 -26.33
C ALA A 139 -3.99 3.09 -25.05
N ILE A 140 -4.58 1.89 -25.16
CA ILE A 140 -4.74 0.95 -24.04
C ILE A 140 -3.37 0.46 -23.56
N VAL A 141 -2.51 0.00 -24.46
CA VAL A 141 -1.17 -0.48 -24.12
C VAL A 141 -0.30 0.63 -23.50
N ASN A 142 -0.26 1.81 -24.12
CA ASN A 142 0.48 2.95 -23.57
C ASN A 142 -0.01 3.35 -22.18
N ARG A 143 -1.32 3.23 -21.92
CA ARG A 143 -1.89 3.46 -20.60
C ARG A 143 -1.43 2.39 -19.61
N SER A 144 -1.45 1.12 -20.00
CA SER A 144 -1.05 -0.01 -19.14
C SER A 144 0.40 0.08 -18.68
N PHE A 145 1.31 0.57 -19.53
CA PHE A 145 2.73 0.75 -19.19
C PHE A 145 3.08 2.11 -18.57
N ARG A 146 2.08 2.94 -18.24
CA ARG A 146 2.33 4.26 -17.65
C ARG A 146 2.85 4.12 -16.22
N VAL A 147 3.98 4.76 -15.94
CA VAL A 147 4.54 4.84 -14.58
C VAL A 147 3.70 5.77 -13.70
N ASN A 148 3.46 5.36 -12.46
CA ASN A 148 2.84 6.20 -11.45
C ASN A 148 3.83 7.27 -10.93
N LYS A 149 3.38 8.11 -9.98
CA LYS A 149 4.20 9.16 -9.38
C LYS A 149 5.45 8.64 -8.65
N GLN A 150 5.48 7.34 -8.35
CA GLN A 150 6.58 6.63 -7.69
C GLN A 150 7.49 5.91 -8.70
N GLY A 151 7.27 6.10 -10.01
CA GLY A 151 8.07 5.49 -11.07
C GLY A 151 7.77 4.00 -11.32
N MET A 152 6.67 3.46 -10.77
CA MET A 152 6.31 2.05 -10.91
C MET A 152 5.13 1.86 -11.87
N ILE A 153 5.13 0.76 -12.61
CA ILE A 153 4.02 0.34 -13.49
C ILE A 153 2.96 -0.39 -12.65
N ASP A 154 1.68 -0.15 -12.92
CA ASP A 154 0.58 -0.85 -12.24
C ASP A 154 0.43 -2.27 -12.79
N VAL A 155 0.64 -3.26 -11.93
CA VAL A 155 0.54 -4.68 -12.28
C VAL A 155 -0.85 -5.04 -12.81
N ASN A 156 -1.91 -4.45 -12.27
CA ASN A 156 -3.28 -4.78 -12.69
C ASN A 156 -3.59 -4.22 -14.08
N GLU A 157 -3.14 -3.01 -14.41
CA GLU A 157 -3.39 -2.41 -15.72
C GLU A 157 -2.64 -3.15 -16.83
N VAL A 158 -1.44 -3.68 -16.57
CA VAL A 158 -0.71 -4.53 -17.53
C VAL A 158 -1.34 -5.92 -17.62
N LEU A 159 -1.73 -6.53 -16.50
CA LEU A 159 -2.42 -7.83 -16.54
C LEU A 159 -3.76 -7.77 -17.27
N GLY A 160 -4.46 -6.63 -17.25
CA GLY A 160 -5.69 -6.42 -18.00
C GLY A 160 -5.51 -6.52 -19.52
N LEU A 161 -4.28 -6.42 -20.05
CA LEU A 161 -4.03 -6.69 -21.48
C LEU A 161 -4.34 -8.14 -21.86
N ARG A 162 -4.28 -9.07 -20.91
CA ARG A 162 -4.63 -10.48 -21.14
C ARG A 162 -6.12 -10.73 -21.32
N ASP A 163 -6.97 -9.77 -20.93
CA ASP A 163 -8.41 -9.88 -21.13
C ASP A 163 -8.78 -9.66 -22.61
N LEU A 164 -7.83 -9.21 -23.43
CA LEU A 164 -7.99 -9.11 -24.88
C LEU A 164 -7.80 -10.49 -25.52
N ASP A 165 -8.85 -10.96 -26.19
CA ASP A 165 -8.87 -12.23 -26.92
C ASP A 165 -8.11 -12.07 -28.25
N ILE A 166 -6.78 -12.20 -28.20
CA ILE A 166 -5.87 -12.07 -29.34
C ILE A 166 -5.11 -13.39 -29.51
N ASP A 167 -5.39 -14.08 -30.62
CA ASP A 167 -4.79 -15.36 -31.00
C ASP A 167 -3.59 -15.14 -31.93
N ASP A 168 -2.54 -14.52 -31.38
CA ASP A 168 -1.27 -14.26 -32.08
C ASP A 168 -0.11 -14.82 -31.26
N GLU A 169 0.80 -15.54 -31.91
CA GLU A 169 1.87 -16.28 -31.23
C GLU A 169 2.86 -15.33 -30.52
N GLU A 170 3.17 -14.19 -31.13
CA GLU A 170 4.06 -13.18 -30.56
C GLU A 170 3.39 -12.45 -29.40
N TRP A 171 2.09 -12.14 -29.51
CA TRP A 171 1.30 -11.58 -28.42
C TRP A 171 1.26 -12.51 -27.21
N LEU A 172 1.00 -13.81 -27.42
CA LEU A 172 0.98 -14.81 -26.36
C LEU A 172 2.35 -15.00 -25.71
N ASP A 173 3.45 -14.89 -26.48
CA ASP A 173 4.81 -14.87 -25.94
C ASP A 173 5.07 -13.61 -25.09
N ALA A 174 4.61 -12.44 -25.55
CA ALA A 174 4.74 -11.20 -24.80
C ALA A 174 3.94 -11.25 -23.48
N MET A 175 2.72 -11.80 -23.49
CA MET A 175 1.91 -11.99 -22.28
C MET A 175 2.54 -12.99 -21.30
N ARG A 176 3.25 -14.03 -21.79
CA ARG A 176 4.05 -14.92 -20.93
C ARG A 176 5.17 -14.16 -20.24
N ALA A 177 5.93 -13.35 -20.99
CA ALA A 177 7.00 -12.51 -20.43
C ALA A 177 6.48 -11.51 -19.37
N VAL A 178 5.29 -10.93 -19.57
CA VAL A 178 4.61 -10.10 -18.55
C VAL A 178 4.41 -10.89 -17.26
N VAL A 179 3.86 -12.11 -17.33
CA VAL A 179 3.59 -12.94 -16.15
C VAL A 179 4.88 -13.29 -15.41
N ASP A 180 5.93 -13.69 -16.15
CA ASP A 180 7.21 -14.10 -15.58
C ASP A 180 7.95 -12.95 -14.88
N SER A 181 7.68 -11.72 -15.33
CA SER A 181 8.24 -10.50 -14.74
C SER A 181 7.60 -10.12 -13.40
N ILE A 182 6.48 -10.75 -12.99
CA ILE A 182 5.83 -10.44 -11.71
C ILE A 182 6.63 -11.05 -10.56
N LYS A 183 7.02 -10.19 -9.62
CA LYS A 183 7.64 -10.58 -8.35
C LYS A 183 6.85 -10.03 -7.17
N VAL A 184 6.86 -10.77 -6.06
CA VAL A 184 6.33 -10.29 -4.78
C VAL A 184 7.44 -9.52 -4.07
N ASN A 185 7.28 -8.20 -3.95
CA ASN A 185 8.24 -7.30 -3.28
C ASN A 185 7.94 -7.13 -1.78
N GLY A 186 6.82 -7.66 -1.32
CA GLY A 186 6.47 -7.63 0.09
C GLY A 186 5.07 -8.13 0.36
N SER A 187 4.70 -8.20 1.63
CA SER A 187 3.33 -8.45 2.03
C SER A 187 2.93 -7.51 3.15
N SER A 188 1.66 -7.14 3.20
CA SER A 188 1.08 -6.34 4.25
C SER A 188 -0.08 -7.10 4.87
N THR A 189 -0.05 -7.24 6.18
CA THR A 189 -1.13 -7.88 6.94
C THR A 189 -2.04 -6.82 7.54
N TYR A 190 -3.34 -6.98 7.29
CA TYR A 190 -4.43 -6.08 7.65
C TYR A 190 -5.38 -6.78 8.62
N LEU A 191 -5.92 -6.01 9.57
CA LEU A 191 -7.03 -6.44 10.43
C LEU A 191 -8.29 -5.71 9.99
N ARG A 192 -9.39 -6.46 9.85
CA ARG A 192 -10.71 -5.91 9.59
C ARG A 192 -11.67 -6.40 10.66
N PHE A 193 -12.43 -5.48 11.21
CA PHE A 193 -13.42 -5.73 12.26
C PHE A 193 -14.80 -5.52 11.67
N TYR A 194 -15.74 -6.41 11.98
CA TYR A 194 -17.10 -6.34 11.49
C TYR A 194 -18.09 -6.54 12.62
N GLN A 195 -19.24 -5.90 12.50
CA GLN A 195 -20.39 -6.05 13.38
C GLN A 195 -21.66 -6.24 12.55
N ARG A 196 -22.54 -7.17 12.96
CA ARG A 196 -23.86 -7.32 12.35
C ARG A 196 -24.80 -6.22 12.84
N LYS A 197 -25.42 -5.48 11.92
CA LYS A 197 -26.64 -4.72 12.21
C LYS A 197 -27.84 -5.60 11.85
N ASN A 198 -28.71 -5.87 12.81
CA ASN A 198 -30.00 -6.57 12.62
C ASN A 198 -29.89 -8.04 12.15
N GLY A 199 -28.80 -8.74 12.48
CA GLY A 199 -28.64 -10.19 12.25
C GLY A 199 -28.36 -10.63 10.82
N LYS A 200 -28.50 -9.75 9.81
CA LYS A 200 -28.35 -10.14 8.37
C LYS A 200 -27.02 -9.75 7.75
N GLU A 201 -26.55 -8.52 7.96
CA GLU A 201 -25.39 -7.99 7.23
C GLU A 201 -24.28 -7.52 8.17
N TYR A 202 -23.03 -7.87 7.83
CA TYR A 202 -21.84 -7.38 8.50
C TYR A 202 -21.45 -6.00 7.95
N LYS A 203 -21.39 -5.00 8.83
CA LYS A 203 -20.78 -3.70 8.54
C LYS A 203 -19.38 -3.65 9.12
N GLN A 204 -18.44 -3.12 8.35
CA GLN A 204 -17.08 -2.94 8.82
C GLN A 204 -17.03 -1.82 9.87
N LEU A 205 -16.42 -2.11 11.01
CA LEU A 205 -15.99 -1.10 11.98
C LEU A 205 -14.67 -0.53 11.48
N SER A 206 -14.74 0.62 10.80
CA SER A 206 -13.55 1.30 10.27
C SER A 206 -12.79 1.99 11.40
N LEU A 207 -11.46 1.85 11.40
CA LEU A 207 -10.56 2.63 12.23
C LEU A 207 -9.86 3.75 11.44
N ASP A 208 -10.27 3.96 10.20
CA ASP A 208 -9.85 5.09 9.37
C ASP A 208 -10.60 6.34 9.82
N ILE A 209 -9.88 7.35 10.33
CA ILE A 209 -10.44 8.58 10.89
C ILE A 209 -11.38 9.32 9.92
N ALA A 210 -11.16 9.18 8.60
CA ALA A 210 -12.04 9.79 7.59
C ALA A 210 -13.41 9.09 7.48
N LYS A 211 -13.57 7.92 8.10
CA LYS A 211 -14.77 7.07 8.04
C LYS A 211 -15.36 6.78 9.43
N VAL A 212 -14.80 7.37 10.49
CA VAL A 212 -15.32 7.28 11.86
C VAL A 212 -16.53 8.19 12.02
#